data_AF-A0A1G5SMN8-F1
#
_entry.id   AF-A0A1G5SMN8-F1
#
_cell.length_a   1.000
_cell.length_b   1.000
_cell.length_c   1.000
_cell.angle_alpha   90.00
_cell.angle_beta   90.00
_cell.angle_gamma   90.00
#
_symmetry.space_group_name_H-M   'P 1'
#
loop_
_entity.id
_entity.type
_entity.pdbx_description
1 polymer ?
#
loop_
_entity_poly.entity_id
_entity_poly.type
_entity_poly.pdbx_seq_one_letter_code
_entity_poly.pdbx_strand_id
1 'polypeptide(L)'
;MQQDTPGVDRTARTIAENVYAAYWRQAAGADHPQIEQTCLARLAEAIRPEIPGGSPGAIIDAANAVLDALEQQNPGLRGPRVSALNRADGTVAMGRAGA
;
A
#
# COMPACT_ATOMS: atom_id res chain seq x y z
N MET A 1 14.90 -25.83 3.85
CA MET A 1 13.99 -24.69 4.13
C MET A 1 14.27 -23.60 3.10
N GLN A 2 13.29 -22.76 2.73
CA GLN A 2 13.37 -21.64 1.74
C GLN A 2 12.62 -21.84 0.39
N GLN A 3 11.33 -22.21 0.44
CA GLN A 3 10.42 -22.03 -0.71
C GLN A 3 9.23 -21.09 -0.43
N ASP A 4 9.13 -20.48 0.75
CA ASP A 4 8.06 -19.52 1.09
C ASP A 4 8.25 -18.11 0.51
N THR A 5 9.46 -17.77 0.07
CA THR A 5 9.83 -16.45 -0.46
C THR A 5 8.96 -15.98 -1.64
N PRO A 6 8.68 -16.77 -2.70
CA PRO A 6 7.84 -16.32 -3.81
C PRO A 6 6.37 -16.08 -3.43
N GLY A 7 5.86 -16.80 -2.42
CA GLY A 7 4.49 -16.60 -1.92
C GLY A 7 4.36 -15.26 -1.19
N VAL A 8 5.31 -14.99 -0.28
CA VAL A 8 5.40 -13.73 0.46
C VAL A 8 5.52 -12.53 -0.47
N ASP A 9 6.45 -12.58 -1.43
CA ASP A 9 6.65 -11.50 -2.39
C ASP A 9 5.41 -11.26 -3.28
N ARG A 10 4.72 -12.34 -3.71
CA ARG A 10 3.47 -12.22 -4.48
C ARG A 10 2.37 -11.57 -3.63
N THR A 11 2.16 -12.01 -2.39
CA THR A 11 1.13 -11.45 -1.50
C THR A 11 1.41 -9.98 -1.19
N ALA A 12 2.66 -9.63 -0.89
CA ALA A 12 3.05 -8.24 -0.64
C ALA A 12 2.75 -7.35 -1.85
N ARG A 13 3.05 -7.84 -3.06
CA ARG A 13 2.78 -7.13 -4.31
C ARG A 13 1.29 -6.94 -4.56
N THR A 14 0.47 -7.99 -4.40
CA THR A 14 -0.99 -7.88 -4.54
C THR A 14 -1.59 -6.87 -3.57
N ILE A 15 -1.14 -6.86 -2.31
CA ILE A 15 -1.59 -5.88 -1.33
C ILE A 15 -1.17 -4.47 -1.76
N ALA A 16 0.09 -4.28 -2.18
CA ALA A 16 0.59 -2.99 -2.65
C ALA A 16 -0.24 -2.45 -3.83
N GLU A 17 -0.56 -3.30 -4.80
CA GLU A 17 -1.41 -2.97 -5.96
C GLU A 17 -2.81 -2.55 -5.51
N ASN A 18 -3.41 -3.28 -4.57
CA ASN A 18 -4.74 -2.96 -4.04
C ASN A 18 -4.75 -1.66 -3.22
N VAL A 19 -3.72 -1.42 -2.39
CA VAL A 19 -3.54 -0.15 -1.66
C VAL A 19 -3.45 1.00 -2.65
N TYR A 20 -2.56 0.89 -3.64
CA TYR A 20 -2.36 1.94 -4.63
C TYR A 20 -3.64 2.21 -5.45
N ALA A 21 -4.30 1.16 -5.95
CA ALA A 21 -5.54 1.30 -6.72
C ALA A 21 -6.70 1.89 -5.90
N ALA A 22 -6.78 1.59 -4.60
CA ALA A 22 -7.77 2.17 -3.72
C ALA A 22 -7.45 3.63 -3.36
N TYR A 23 -6.16 3.95 -3.21
CA TYR A 23 -5.66 5.31 -2.96
C TYR A 23 -5.95 6.20 -4.16
N TRP A 24 -5.54 5.77 -5.36
CA TRP A 24 -5.65 6.51 -6.60
C TRP A 24 -7.10 6.71 -7.06
N ARG A 25 -8.00 5.77 -6.73
CA ARG A 25 -9.44 5.95 -6.97
C ARG A 25 -10.04 7.14 -6.24
N GLN A 26 -9.44 7.57 -5.13
CA GLN A 26 -9.93 8.69 -4.32
C GLN A 26 -9.03 9.92 -4.39
N ALA A 27 -7.72 9.74 -4.57
CA ALA A 27 -6.80 10.83 -4.83
C ALA A 27 -7.05 11.35 -6.25
N ALA A 28 -7.62 12.55 -6.39
CA ALA A 28 -7.91 13.20 -7.68
C ALA A 28 -6.62 13.69 -8.39
N GLY A 29 -5.59 12.84 -8.46
CA GLY A 29 -4.28 13.14 -9.05
C GLY A 29 -4.20 12.77 -10.53
N ALA A 30 -3.45 13.56 -11.30
CA ALA A 30 -3.12 13.25 -12.69
C ALA A 30 -2.31 11.95 -12.77
N ASP A 31 -2.66 11.08 -13.73
CA ASP A 31 -2.01 9.78 -13.97
C ASP A 31 -0.50 9.95 -14.22
N HIS A 32 0.32 9.52 -13.27
CA HIS A 32 1.78 9.65 -13.32
C HIS A 32 2.43 8.27 -13.22
N PRO A 33 2.74 7.60 -14.34
CA PRO A 33 3.20 6.21 -14.35
C PRO A 33 4.57 5.99 -13.67
N GLN A 34 5.41 7.03 -13.54
CA GLN A 34 6.63 6.93 -12.71
C GLN A 34 6.33 6.95 -11.21
N ILE A 35 5.31 7.71 -10.78
CA ILE A 35 4.90 7.79 -9.38
C ILE A 35 4.29 6.46 -8.95
N GLU A 36 3.47 5.86 -9.82
CA GLU A 36 2.90 4.52 -9.62
C GLU A 36 3.97 3.47 -9.33
N GLN A 37 4.92 3.30 -10.26
CA GLN A 37 5.95 2.26 -10.14
C GLN A 37 6.81 2.45 -8.89
N THR A 38 7.15 3.69 -8.57
CA THR A 38 7.91 4.02 -7.36
C THR A 38 7.11 3.72 -6.09
N CYS A 39 5.82 4.09 -6.07
CA CYS A 39 4.94 3.85 -4.93
C CYS A 39 4.72 2.35 -4.71
N LEU A 40 4.43 1.58 -5.77
CA LEU A 40 4.23 0.14 -5.71
C LEU A 40 5.47 -0.59 -5.20
N ALA A 41 6.67 -0.20 -5.65
CA ALA A 41 7.91 -0.78 -5.17
C ALA A 41 8.08 -0.54 -3.66
N ARG A 42 7.89 0.70 -3.21
CA ARG A 42 8.02 1.07 -1.79
C ARG A 42 6.98 0.39 -0.91
N LEU A 43 5.74 0.28 -1.38
CA LEU A 43 4.67 -0.44 -0.69
C LEU A 43 5.03 -1.92 -0.53
N ALA A 44 5.43 -2.58 -1.61
CA ALA A 44 5.80 -3.99 -1.56
C ALA A 44 6.98 -4.24 -0.61
N GLU A 45 8.02 -3.39 -0.64
CA GLU A 45 9.16 -3.47 0.27
C GLU A 45 8.76 -3.30 1.74
N ALA A 46 7.86 -2.36 2.05
CA ALA A 46 7.39 -2.11 3.41
C ALA A 46 6.45 -3.22 3.93
N ILE A 47 5.63 -3.81 3.05
CA ILE A 47 4.65 -4.84 3.40
C ILE A 47 5.30 -6.23 3.53
N ARG A 48 6.33 -6.53 2.72
CA ARG A 48 7.02 -7.83 2.67
C ARG A 48 7.41 -8.41 4.05
N PRO A 49 8.05 -7.66 4.97
CA PRO A 49 8.41 -8.19 6.29
C PRO A 49 7.18 -8.55 7.17
N GLU A 50 6.03 -7.94 6.91
CA GLU A 50 4.81 -8.11 7.71
C GLU A 50 3.93 -9.28 7.24
N ILE A 51 4.23 -9.90 6.10
CA ILE A 51 3.49 -11.06 5.57
C ILE A 51 3.68 -12.34 6.38
N PRO A 52 4.92 -12.81 6.69
CA PRO A 52 5.12 -14.11 7.35
C PRO A 52 4.74 -14.16 8.85
N GLY A 53 4.18 -13.08 9.42
CA GLY A 53 3.78 -13.07 10.83
C GLY A 53 3.27 -11.74 11.39
N GLY A 54 3.25 -10.66 10.61
CA GLY A 54 2.74 -9.37 11.09
C GLY A 54 1.24 -9.42 11.40
N SER A 55 0.72 -8.39 12.06
CA SER A 55 -0.74 -8.21 12.20
C SER A 55 -1.29 -7.41 11.01
N PRO A 56 -2.59 -7.51 10.68
CA PRO A 56 -3.21 -6.64 9.68
C PRO A 56 -2.94 -5.16 9.94
N GLY A 57 -2.95 -4.75 11.21
CA GLY A 57 -2.60 -3.40 11.65
C GLY A 57 -1.17 -2.97 11.29
N ALA A 58 -0.20 -3.87 11.32
CA ALA A 58 1.19 -3.55 11.00
C ALA A 58 1.39 -3.38 9.47
N ILE A 59 0.68 -4.17 8.66
CA ILE A 59 0.62 -3.94 7.21
C ILE A 59 -0.04 -2.59 6.90
N ILE A 60 -1.11 -2.24 7.61
CA ILE A 60 -1.79 -0.95 7.46
C ILE A 60 -0.85 0.20 7.81
N ASP A 61 -0.11 0.10 8.91
CA ASP A 61 0.86 1.12 9.34
C ASP A 61 1.98 1.29 8.30
N ALA A 62 2.58 0.18 7.86
CA ALA A 62 3.61 0.18 6.81
C ALA A 62 3.11 0.80 5.50
N ALA A 63 1.89 0.46 5.07
CA ALA A 63 1.29 1.03 3.87
C ALA A 63 1.04 2.54 4.02
N ASN A 64 0.51 2.98 5.15
CA ASN A 64 0.25 4.39 5.43
C ASN A 64 1.53 5.22 5.51
N ALA A 65 2.62 4.67 6.06
CA ALA A 65 3.93 5.33 6.08
C ALA A 65 4.46 5.61 4.66
N VAL A 66 4.25 4.67 3.72
CA VAL A 66 4.62 4.88 2.31
C VAL A 66 3.74 5.94 1.64
N LEU A 67 2.43 5.91 1.88
CA LEU A 67 1.51 6.93 1.36
C LEU A 67 1.83 8.32 1.91
N ASP A 68 2.21 8.41 3.18
CA ASP A 68 2.62 9.67 3.80
C ASP A 68 3.91 10.22 3.19
N ALA A 69 4.92 9.36 3.03
CA ALA A 69 6.16 9.72 2.34
C ALA A 69 5.90 10.14 0.88
N LEU A 70 4.91 9.52 0.21
CA LEU A 70 4.51 9.89 -1.15
C LEU A 70 3.90 11.30 -1.18
N GLU A 71 2.98 11.61 -0.28
CA GLU A 71 2.38 12.95 -0.18
C GLU A 71 3.40 14.02 0.24
N GLN A 72 4.35 13.70 1.12
CA GLN A 72 5.46 14.60 1.46
C GLN A 72 6.32 14.95 0.24
N GLN A 73 6.57 13.98 -0.65
CA GLN A 73 7.30 14.18 -1.89
C GLN A 73 6.47 14.90 -2.96
N ASN A 74 5.15 14.84 -2.87
CA ASN A 74 4.21 15.37 -3.86
C ASN A 74 3.19 16.27 -3.16
N PRO A 75 3.50 17.55 -2.88
CA PRO A 75 2.62 18.43 -2.11
C PRO A 75 1.25 18.72 -2.78
N GLY A 76 1.12 18.44 -4.09
CA GLY A 76 -0.17 18.49 -4.81
C GLY A 76 -1.00 17.20 -4.70
N LEU A 77 -0.47 16.15 -4.08
CA LEU A 77 -1.12 14.87 -3.88
C LEU A 77 -1.66 14.80 -2.44
N ARG A 78 -2.96 14.63 -2.30
CA ARG A 78 -3.61 14.33 -1.03
C ARG A 78 -4.64 13.24 -1.27
N GLY A 79 -4.57 12.18 -0.48
CA GLY A 79 -5.45 11.05 -0.64
C GLY A 79 -5.83 10.42 0.69
N PRO A 80 -6.66 9.37 0.62
CA PRO A 80 -7.09 8.67 1.82
C PRO A 80 -5.93 7.89 2.46
N ARG A 81 -6.16 7.43 3.68
CA ARG A 81 -5.28 6.47 4.37
C ARG A 81 -5.96 5.11 4.47
N VAL A 82 -5.17 4.05 4.48
CA VAL A 82 -5.66 2.70 4.68
C VAL A 82 -6.28 2.59 6.07
N SER A 83 -7.55 2.20 6.13
CA SER A 83 -8.29 2.04 7.38
C SER A 83 -8.53 0.57 7.74
N ALA A 84 -8.60 -0.32 6.74
CA ALA A 84 -8.71 -1.75 6.97
C ALA A 84 -8.03 -2.53 5.83
N LEU A 85 -7.55 -3.72 6.17
CA LEU A 85 -6.91 -4.64 5.25
C LEU A 85 -7.31 -6.07 5.60
N ASN A 86 -7.73 -6.81 4.59
CA ASN A 86 -7.94 -8.25 4.68
C ASN A 86 -6.75 -8.97 4.03
N ARG A 87 -5.90 -9.60 4.83
CA ARG A 87 -4.72 -10.33 4.33
C ARG A 87 -5.10 -11.57 3.50
N ALA A 88 -6.23 -12.22 3.80
CA ALA A 88 -6.58 -13.48 3.15
C ALA A 88 -6.90 -13.29 1.66
N ASP A 89 -7.49 -12.16 1.30
CA ASP A 89 -7.91 -11.83 -0.07
C ASP A 89 -7.14 -10.61 -0.63
N GLY A 90 -6.38 -9.89 0.20
CA GLY A 90 -5.65 -8.69 -0.19
C GLY A 90 -6.53 -7.44 -0.31
N THR A 91 -7.81 -7.52 0.07
CA THR A 91 -8.76 -6.41 -0.01
C THR A 91 -8.38 -5.27 0.95
N VAL A 92 -8.46 -4.03 0.46
CA VAL A 92 -8.07 -2.82 1.21
C VAL A 92 -9.23 -1.85 1.25
N ALA A 93 -9.52 -1.31 2.44
CA ALA A 93 -10.48 -0.23 2.62
C ALA A 93 -9.74 1.07 2.97
N MET A 94 -10.10 2.13 2.26
CA MET A 94 -9.58 3.46 2.50
C MET A 94 -10.52 4.23 3.43
N GLY A 95 -9.95 4.84 4.48
CA GLY A 95 -10.63 5.84 5.29
C GLY A 95 -10.89 7.08 4.46
N ARG A 96 -11.97 7.82 4.74
CA ARG A 96 -12.24 9.09 4.07
C ARG A 96 -11.04 10.01 4.24
N ALA A 97 -10.52 10.56 3.13
CA ALA A 97 -9.67 11.75 3.20
C ALA A 97 -10.46 12.82 3.98
N GLY A 98 -9.87 13.35 5.05
CA GLY A 98 -10.54 14.22 6.02
C GLY A 98 -11.34 15.33 5.36
N ALA A 99 -12.56 15.54 5.88
CA ALA A 99 -13.43 16.68 5.57
C ALA A 99 -12.79 18.00 6.01
#